data_AF-A0A800FJP6-F1
#
_entry.id   AF-A0A800FJP6-F1
#
_cell.length_a   1.000
_cell.length_b   1.000
_cell.length_c   1.000
_cell.angle_alpha   90.00
_cell.angle_beta   90.00
_cell.angle_gamma   90.00
#
_symmetry.space_group_name_H-M   'P 1'
#
loop_
_entity.id
_entity.type
_entity.pdbx_description
1 polymer ?
#
loop_
_entity_poly.entity_id
_entity_poly.type
_entity_poly.pdbx_seq_one_letter_code
_entity_poly.pdbx_strand_id
1 'polypeptide(L)'
;MTELFIRILFVICLVSSFLLGETHPDTSDSIKSPKNAALSSIIPGGGQLYNGKKFKAGLILAGEVLAIVNWHNNSQLYSSYDDANNDEYPLPKYRYLEKRNKYVWWIGFIYIYGLIDAIVDAHLHPFEDVMAEELGNNQNSVEIKKED
;
A
#
# COMPACT_ATOMS: atom_id res chain seq x y z
N MET A 1 17.59 -27.81 -0.48
CA MET A 1 17.72 -26.56 0.31
C MET A 1 18.29 -25.42 -0.53
N THR A 2 19.39 -25.64 -1.26
CA THR A 2 20.04 -24.64 -2.14
C THR A 2 19.16 -24.12 -3.29
N GLU A 3 18.45 -25.01 -3.98
CA GLU A 3 17.56 -24.64 -5.10
C GLU A 3 16.38 -23.73 -4.68
N LEU A 4 15.81 -23.97 -3.49
CA LEU A 4 14.75 -23.12 -2.93
C LEU A 4 15.29 -21.74 -2.56
N PHE A 5 16.50 -21.70 -2.00
CA PHE A 5 17.16 -20.46 -1.61
C PHE A 5 17.49 -19.58 -2.82
N ILE A 6 17.97 -20.17 -3.91
CA ILE A 6 18.26 -19.45 -5.17
C ILE A 6 16.97 -18.87 -5.78
N ARG A 7 15.87 -19.61 -5.75
CA ARG A 7 14.56 -19.13 -6.25
C ARG A 7 14.02 -17.97 -5.41
N ILE A 8 14.15 -18.05 -4.08
CA ILE A 8 13.76 -16.97 -3.18
C ILE A 8 14.62 -15.72 -3.43
N LEU A 9 15.94 -15.88 -3.56
CA LEU A 9 16.86 -14.79 -3.87
C LEU A 9 16.53 -14.14 -5.23
N PHE A 10 16.20 -14.94 -6.25
CA PHE A 10 15.83 -14.45 -7.57
C PHE A 10 14.52 -13.64 -7.55
N VAL A 11 13.52 -14.10 -6.79
CA VAL A 11 12.27 -13.36 -6.59
C VAL A 11 12.51 -12.06 -5.81
N ILE A 12 13.36 -12.08 -4.78
CA ILE A 12 13.75 -10.88 -4.04
C ILE A 12 14.47 -9.88 -4.95
N CYS A 13 15.40 -10.34 -5.80
CA CYS A 13 16.08 -9.50 -6.77
C CYS A 13 15.12 -8.90 -7.81
N LEU A 14 14.20 -9.70 -8.37
CA LEU A 14 13.19 -9.21 -9.32
C LEU A 14 12.26 -8.17 -8.70
N VAL A 15 11.85 -8.38 -7.44
CA VAL A 15 11.06 -7.40 -6.69
C VAL A 15 11.88 -6.14 -6.45
N SER A 16 13.15 -6.25 -6.06
CA SER A 16 14.03 -5.10 -5.81
C SER A 16 14.27 -4.22 -7.03
N SER A 17 14.33 -4.79 -8.24
CA SER A 17 14.42 -4.01 -9.49
C SER A 17 13.17 -3.18 -9.75
N PHE A 18 12.00 -3.62 -9.28
CA PHE A 18 10.76 -2.84 -9.33
C PHE A 18 10.71 -1.75 -8.23
N LEU A 19 11.44 -1.96 -7.11
CA LEU A 19 11.53 -1.02 -5.99
C LEU A 19 12.47 0.16 -6.26
N LEU A 20 13.44 0.04 -7.17
CA LEU A 20 14.37 1.13 -7.51
C LEU A 20 13.79 2.19 -8.48
N GLY A 21 12.55 2.01 -8.94
CA GLY A 21 11.84 3.00 -9.74
C GLY A 21 11.25 4.13 -8.90
N GLU A 22 12.01 4.67 -7.94
CA GLU A 22 11.65 5.92 -7.26
C GLU A 22 11.92 7.07 -8.24
N THR A 23 10.86 7.58 -8.86
CA THR A 23 10.93 8.87 -9.53
C THR A 23 11.21 9.91 -8.45
N HIS A 24 12.33 10.63 -8.57
CA HIS A 24 12.61 11.84 -7.79
C HIS A 24 11.33 12.70 -7.72
N PRO A 25 11.03 13.35 -6.58
CA PRO A 25 9.93 14.30 -6.52
C PRO A 25 10.24 15.41 -7.52
N ASP A 26 9.56 15.40 -8.67
CA ASP A 26 9.53 16.54 -9.55
C ASP A 26 8.96 17.70 -8.72
N THR A 27 9.80 18.68 -8.41
CA THR A 27 9.51 19.90 -7.63
C THR A 27 8.53 20.86 -8.33
N SER A 28 7.66 20.32 -9.18
CA SER A 28 6.64 21.03 -9.95
C SER A 28 5.24 20.43 -9.76
N ASP A 29 5.04 19.54 -8.78
CA ASP A 29 3.72 19.01 -8.47
C ASP A 29 2.89 20.06 -7.71
N SER A 30 1.76 20.46 -8.30
CA SER A 30 0.81 21.40 -7.68
C SER A 30 0.46 20.97 -6.24
N ILE A 31 0.42 21.93 -5.32
CA ILE A 31 0.00 21.74 -3.92
C ILE A 31 -1.17 20.75 -3.83
N LYS A 32 -0.93 19.62 -3.18
CA LYS A 32 -1.93 18.55 -3.04
C LYS A 32 -2.98 18.96 -2.01
N SER A 33 -4.25 18.65 -2.29
CA SER A 33 -5.36 18.95 -1.39
C SER A 33 -5.77 17.70 -0.62
N PRO A 34 -5.84 17.73 0.72
CA PRO A 34 -6.34 16.62 1.53
C PRO A 34 -7.75 16.15 1.14
N LYS A 35 -8.60 17.08 0.68
CA LYS A 35 -9.96 16.75 0.21
C LYS A 35 -9.92 15.91 -1.07
N ASN A 36 -9.01 16.23 -1.98
CA ASN A 36 -8.85 15.48 -3.23
C ASN A 36 -8.20 14.12 -2.95
N ALA A 37 -7.23 14.04 -2.04
CA ALA A 37 -6.65 12.77 -1.61
C ALA A 37 -7.69 11.83 -0.97
N ALA A 38 -8.60 12.38 -0.15
CA ALA A 38 -9.73 11.64 0.40
C ALA A 38 -10.68 11.15 -0.70
N LEU A 39 -11.02 12.00 -1.67
CA LEU A 39 -11.89 11.63 -2.79
C LEU A 39 -11.26 10.54 -3.66
N SER A 40 -9.97 10.64 -3.96
CA SER A 40 -9.23 9.63 -4.70
C SER A 40 -9.12 8.31 -3.93
N SER A 41 -9.19 8.33 -2.59
CA SER A 41 -9.18 7.14 -1.73
C SER A 41 -10.50 6.34 -1.72
N ILE A 42 -11.52 6.75 -2.49
CA ILE A 42 -12.69 5.90 -2.75
C ILE A 42 -12.24 4.54 -3.30
N ILE A 43 -11.26 4.56 -4.21
CA ILE A 43 -10.57 3.36 -4.65
C ILE A 43 -9.42 3.12 -3.67
N PRO A 44 -9.29 1.91 -3.09
CA PRO A 44 -8.20 1.61 -2.18
C PRO A 44 -6.83 1.90 -2.81
N GLY A 45 -5.99 2.64 -2.08
CA GLY A 45 -4.68 3.12 -2.57
C GLY A 45 -4.73 4.33 -3.51
N GLY A 46 -5.91 4.79 -3.94
CA GLY A 46 -6.06 5.89 -4.89
C GLY A 46 -5.60 7.25 -4.36
N GLY A 47 -5.78 7.54 -3.07
CA GLY A 47 -5.22 8.76 -2.46
C GLY A 47 -3.69 8.78 -2.45
N GLN A 48 -3.05 7.61 -2.31
CA GLN A 48 -1.60 7.50 -2.38
C GLN A 48 -1.09 7.70 -3.82
N LEU A 49 -1.83 7.24 -4.83
CA LEU A 49 -1.53 7.56 -6.23
C LEU A 49 -1.66 9.06 -6.50
N TYR A 50 -2.67 9.73 -5.94
CA TYR A 50 -2.84 11.18 -6.06
C TYR A 50 -1.66 11.96 -5.47
N ASN A 51 -1.12 11.49 -4.34
CA ASN A 51 0.07 12.05 -3.70
C ASN A 51 1.40 11.64 -4.36
N GLY A 52 1.37 10.93 -5.49
CA GLY A 52 2.58 10.46 -6.19
C GLY A 52 3.27 9.24 -5.55
N LYS A 53 2.78 8.76 -4.40
CA LYS A 53 3.37 7.67 -3.60
C LYS A 53 2.94 6.29 -4.13
N LYS A 54 3.41 5.94 -5.33
CA LYS A 54 3.03 4.70 -6.06
C LYS A 54 3.32 3.41 -5.28
N PHE A 55 4.43 3.34 -4.57
CA PHE A 55 4.78 2.16 -3.78
C PHE A 55 3.78 1.94 -2.63
N LYS A 56 3.47 2.99 -1.86
CA LYS A 56 2.46 2.93 -0.80
C LYS A 56 1.10 2.53 -1.36
N ALA A 57 0.70 3.12 -2.48
CA ALA A 57 -0.54 2.77 -3.16
C ALA A 57 -0.61 1.28 -3.53
N GLY A 58 0.48 0.74 -4.12
CA GLY A 58 0.59 -0.67 -4.46
C GLY A 58 0.50 -1.59 -3.24
N LEU A 59 1.14 -1.21 -2.13
CA LEU A 59 1.10 -1.97 -0.88
C LEU A 59 -0.31 -2.03 -0.29
N ILE A 60 -1.01 -0.89 -0.22
CA ILE A 60 -2.40 -0.82 0.26
C ILE A 60 -3.32 -1.66 -0.63
N LEU A 61 -3.22 -1.49 -1.95
CA LEU A 61 -4.05 -2.23 -2.90
C LEU A 61 -3.79 -3.74 -2.82
N ALA A 62 -2.53 -4.17 -2.71
CA ALA A 62 -2.18 -5.58 -2.55
C ALA A 62 -2.75 -6.15 -1.23
N GLY A 63 -2.65 -5.40 -0.13
CA GLY A 63 -3.23 -5.78 1.15
C GLY A 63 -4.75 -5.96 1.09
N GLU A 64 -5.44 -5.01 0.48
CA GLU A 64 -6.89 -5.06 0.22
C GLU A 64 -7.29 -6.26 -0.63
N VAL A 65 -6.63 -6.47 -1.77
CA VAL A 65 -6.91 -7.61 -2.66
C VAL A 65 -6.71 -8.93 -1.92
N LEU A 66 -5.63 -9.08 -1.15
CA LEU A 66 -5.39 -10.29 -0.35
C LEU A 66 -6.48 -10.49 0.70
N ALA A 67 -6.91 -9.44 1.39
CA ALA A 67 -7.97 -9.52 2.38
C ALA A 67 -9.32 -9.90 1.74
N ILE A 68 -9.66 -9.30 0.59
CA ILE A 68 -10.87 -9.59 -0.18
C ILE A 68 -10.87 -11.03 -0.70
N VAL A 69 -9.77 -11.49 -1.30
CA VAL A 69 -9.65 -12.88 -1.80
C VAL A 69 -9.84 -13.88 -0.65
N ASN A 70 -9.21 -13.61 0.49
CA ASN A 70 -9.36 -14.47 1.66
C ASN A 70 -10.79 -14.45 2.22
N TRP A 71 -11.42 -13.27 2.30
CA TRP A 71 -12.82 -13.16 2.68
C TRP A 71 -13.71 -13.97 1.73
N HIS A 72 -13.54 -13.79 0.43
CA HIS A 72 -14.32 -14.46 -0.61
C HIS A 72 -14.19 -15.98 -0.53
N ASN A 73 -12.96 -16.51 -0.46
CA ASN A 73 -12.71 -17.95 -0.34
C ASN A 73 -13.34 -18.55 0.92
N ASN A 74 -13.21 -17.88 2.07
CA ASN A 74 -13.83 -18.36 3.32
C ASN A 74 -15.37 -18.19 3.30
N SER A 75 -15.89 -17.20 2.59
CA SER A 75 -17.34 -17.03 2.39
C SER A 75 -17.91 -18.14 1.52
N GLN A 76 -17.22 -18.50 0.43
CA GLN A 76 -17.61 -19.63 -0.42
C GLN A 76 -17.63 -20.94 0.39
N LEU A 77 -16.52 -21.26 1.07
CA LEU A 77 -16.41 -22.48 1.89
C LEU A 77 -17.45 -22.54 3.01
N TYR A 78 -17.82 -21.40 3.60
CA TYR A 78 -18.91 -21.34 4.58
C TYR A 78 -20.28 -21.61 3.95
N SER A 79 -20.52 -21.05 2.76
CA SER A 79 -21.82 -21.18 2.06
C SER A 79 -22.04 -22.56 1.44
N SER A 80 -20.97 -23.22 0.98
CA SER A 80 -21.04 -24.56 0.39
C SER A 80 -20.92 -25.68 1.43
N TYR A 81 -20.72 -25.34 2.72
CA TYR A 81 -20.46 -26.31 3.77
C TYR A 81 -21.62 -27.29 3.95
N ASP A 82 -21.34 -28.58 3.76
CA ASP A 82 -22.28 -29.68 3.96
C ASP A 82 -21.97 -30.38 5.29
N ASP A 83 -22.90 -30.28 6.25
CA ASP A 83 -22.78 -30.92 7.56
C ASP A 83 -22.86 -32.45 7.46
N ALA A 84 -23.49 -32.99 6.40
CA ALA A 84 -23.61 -34.44 6.18
C ALA A 84 -22.36 -35.07 5.55
N ASN A 85 -21.58 -34.30 4.78
CA ASN A 85 -20.37 -34.74 4.08
C ASN A 85 -19.16 -33.87 4.47
N ASN A 86 -18.89 -33.77 5.77
CA ASN A 86 -17.86 -32.86 6.29
C ASN A 86 -16.41 -33.34 6.04
N ASP A 87 -16.20 -34.58 5.60
CA ASP A 87 -14.87 -35.14 5.28
C ASP A 87 -14.15 -34.38 4.14
N GLU A 88 -14.89 -33.70 3.27
CA GLU A 88 -14.34 -32.85 2.19
C GLU A 88 -13.73 -31.54 2.73
N TYR A 89 -14.12 -31.13 3.94
CA TYR A 89 -13.73 -29.85 4.53
C TYR A 89 -12.68 -30.03 5.63
N PRO A 90 -11.46 -29.45 5.49
CA PRO A 90 -10.39 -29.61 6.48
C PRO A 90 -10.68 -28.91 7.82
N LEU A 91 -11.72 -28.07 7.89
CA LEU A 91 -12.05 -27.27 9.07
C LEU A 91 -13.56 -27.34 9.34
N PRO A 92 -14.00 -27.19 10.60
CA PRO A 92 -15.42 -27.10 10.93
C PRO A 92 -16.03 -25.77 10.46
N LYS A 93 -17.34 -25.77 10.15
CA LYS A 93 -18.10 -24.63 9.61
C LYS A 93 -17.84 -23.30 10.33
N TYR A 94 -17.87 -23.31 11.67
CA TYR A 94 -17.69 -22.10 12.48
C TYR A 94 -16.33 -21.42 12.24
N ARG A 95 -15.28 -22.18 11.90
CA ARG A 95 -13.96 -21.63 11.64
C ARG A 95 -13.93 -20.82 10.34
N TYR A 96 -14.71 -21.21 9.32
CA TYR A 96 -14.85 -20.42 8.09
C TYR A 96 -15.63 -19.13 8.34
N LEU A 97 -16.62 -19.16 9.24
CA LEU A 97 -17.35 -17.97 9.70
C LEU A 97 -16.43 -16.97 10.42
N GLU A 98 -15.60 -17.46 11.34
CA GLU A 98 -14.61 -16.63 12.04
C GLU A 98 -13.60 -16.03 11.06
N LYS A 99 -13.08 -16.84 10.13
CA LYS A 99 -12.12 -16.37 9.13
C LYS A 99 -12.71 -15.29 8.23
N ARG A 100 -13.91 -15.49 7.66
CA ARG A 100 -14.51 -14.46 6.80
C ARG A 100 -14.76 -13.16 7.59
N ASN A 101 -15.25 -13.24 8.82
CA ASN A 101 -15.50 -12.05 9.66
C ASN A 101 -14.20 -11.31 9.98
N LYS A 102 -13.13 -12.07 10.29
CA LYS A 102 -11.79 -11.52 10.49
C LYS A 102 -11.31 -10.77 9.24
N TYR A 103 -11.50 -11.31 8.05
CA TYR A 103 -11.06 -10.64 6.82
C TYR A 103 -11.92 -9.41 6.46
N VAL A 104 -13.22 -9.38 6.80
CA VAL A 104 -14.03 -8.15 6.71
C VAL A 104 -13.44 -7.03 7.58
N TRP A 105 -13.01 -7.35 8.80
CA TRP A 105 -12.31 -6.37 9.64
C TRP A 105 -10.98 -5.91 9.01
N TRP A 106 -10.19 -6.82 8.45
CA TRP A 106 -8.95 -6.46 7.76
C TRP A 106 -9.18 -5.52 6.58
N ILE A 107 -10.18 -5.78 5.74
CA ILE A 107 -10.59 -4.88 4.64
C ILE A 107 -10.87 -3.49 5.21
N GLY A 108 -11.73 -3.40 6.25
CA GLY A 108 -12.05 -2.12 6.89
C GLY A 108 -10.83 -1.38 7.44
N PHE A 109 -9.92 -2.08 8.13
CA PHE A 109 -8.71 -1.48 8.69
C PHE A 109 -7.74 -1.01 7.62
N ILE A 110 -7.48 -1.81 6.58
CA ILE A 110 -6.55 -1.43 5.51
C ILE A 110 -7.10 -0.24 4.73
N TYR A 111 -8.41 -0.24 4.43
CA TYR A 111 -9.08 0.88 3.77
C TYR A 111 -8.95 2.19 4.56
N ILE A 112 -9.32 2.18 5.85
CA ILE A 112 -9.25 3.37 6.71
C ILE A 112 -7.80 3.83 6.89
N TYR A 113 -6.87 2.90 7.11
CA TYR A 113 -5.45 3.20 7.22
C TYR A 113 -4.92 3.90 5.97
N GLY A 114 -5.18 3.33 4.79
CA GLY A 114 -4.73 3.90 3.52
C GLY A 114 -5.33 5.28 3.24
N LEU A 115 -6.59 5.50 3.61
CA LEU A 115 -7.27 6.78 3.49
C LEU A 115 -6.67 7.84 4.43
N ILE A 116 -6.44 7.51 5.70
CA ILE A 116 -5.84 8.43 6.67
C ILE A 116 -4.41 8.78 6.25
N ASP A 117 -3.61 7.78 5.88
CA ASP A 117 -2.22 7.98 5.43
C ASP A 117 -2.20 8.93 4.22
N ALA A 118 -3.13 8.78 3.26
CA ALA A 118 -3.20 9.66 2.09
C ALA A 118 -3.64 11.09 2.44
N ILE A 119 -4.56 11.25 3.38
CA ILE A 119 -4.99 12.57 3.84
C ILE A 119 -3.83 13.30 4.54
N VAL A 120 -3.10 12.60 5.41
CA VAL A 120 -1.95 13.14 6.12
C VAL A 120 -0.83 13.50 5.16
N ASP A 121 -0.49 12.60 4.22
CA ASP A 121 0.53 12.84 3.20
C ASP A 121 0.18 14.07 2.33
N ALA A 122 -1.09 14.24 1.95
CA ALA A 122 -1.53 15.41 1.20
C ALA A 122 -1.48 16.70 2.04
N HIS A 123 -1.70 16.61 3.35
CA HIS A 123 -1.61 17.75 4.25
C HIS A 123 -0.16 18.19 4.49
N LEU A 124 0.79 17.25 4.39
CA LEU A 124 2.21 17.50 4.62
C LEU A 124 2.97 17.96 3.38
N HIS A 125 2.43 17.75 2.17
CA HIS A 125 3.07 18.14 0.91
C HIS A 125 3.59 19.60 0.88
N PRO A 126 2.84 20.62 1.33
CA PRO A 126 3.35 21.99 1.31
C PRO A 126 4.56 22.21 2.23
N PHE A 127 4.67 21.46 3.33
CA PHE A 127 5.81 21.54 4.23
C PHE A 127 7.05 20.86 3.65
N GLU A 128 6.87 19.72 2.98
CA GLU A 128 7.96 19.02 2.28
C GLU A 128 8.55 19.91 1.17
N ASP A 129 7.70 20.60 0.41
CA ASP A 129 8.12 21.52 -0.66
C ASP A 129 8.98 22.68 -0.14
N VAL A 130 8.54 23.36 0.94
CA VAL A 130 9.28 24.49 1.54
C VAL A 130 10.64 24.04 2.08
N MET A 131 10.67 22.90 2.77
CA MET A 131 11.92 22.35 3.31
C MET A 131 12.90 21.95 2.19
N ALA A 132 12.39 21.42 1.08
CA ALA A 132 13.21 21.06 -0.08
C ALA A 132 13.80 22.30 -0.77
N GLU A 133 13.02 23.38 -0.92
CA GLU A 133 13.48 24.65 -1.49
C GLU A 133 14.58 25.29 -0.65
N GLU A 134 14.42 25.34 0.67
CA GLU A 134 15.43 25.89 1.58
C GLU A 134 16.76 25.11 1.51
N LEU A 135 16.70 23.78 1.49
CA LEU A 135 17.90 22.94 1.39
C LEU A 135 18.61 23.11 0.04
N GLY A 136 17.86 23.17 -1.06
CA GLY A 136 18.42 23.42 -2.40
C GLY A 136 19.12 24.79 -2.49
N ASN A 137 18.47 25.84 -2.00
CA ASN A 137 19.04 27.20 -1.98
C ASN A 137 20.29 27.28 -1.10
N ASN A 138 20.31 26.59 0.05
CA ASN A 138 21.45 26.59 0.95
C ASN A 138 22.65 25.82 0.34
N GLN A 139 22.42 24.67 -0.32
CA GLN A 139 23.49 23.95 -1.02
C GLN A 139 24.11 24.78 -2.15
N ASN A 140 23.30 25.45 -2.96
CA ASN A 140 23.79 26.36 -4.01
C ASN A 140 24.66 27.48 -3.42
N SER A 141 24.26 28.06 -2.27
CA SER A 141 25.04 29.11 -1.61
C SER A 141 26.38 28.62 -1.04
N VAL A 142 26.47 27.33 -0.67
CA VAL A 142 27.70 26.70 -0.16
C VAL A 142 28.64 26.30 -1.29
N GLU A 143 28.13 25.93 -2.46
CA GLU A 143 28.93 25.65 -3.65
C GLU A 143 29.58 26.92 -4.22
N ILE A 144 28.81 28.01 -4.35
CA ILE A 144 29.32 29.31 -4.83
C ILE A 144 30.49 29.82 -3.97
N LYS A 145 30.44 29.63 -2.64
CA LYS A 145 31.51 30.04 -1.73
C LYS A 145 32.80 29.20 -1.79
N LYS A 146 32.81 28.06 -2.47
CA LYS A 146 33.99 27.20 -2.59
C LYS A 146 34.75 27.39 -3.91
N GLU A 147 34.15 28.07 -4.88
CA GLU A 147 34.78 28.41 -6.16
C GLU A 147 35.47 29.79 -6.18
N ASP A 148 35.29 30.59 -5.12
CA ASP A 148 35.98 31.87 -4.86
C ASP A 148 37.20 31.71 -3.93
#